data_AF-A0A6B9Z0E4-F1
#
_entry.id   AF-A0A6B9Z0E4-F1
#
_cell.length_a   1.000
_cell.length_b   1.000
_cell.length_c   1.000
_cell.angle_alpha   90.00
_cell.angle_beta   90.00
_cell.angle_gamma   90.00
#
_symmetry.space_group_name_H-M   'P 1'
#
loop_
_entity.id
_entity.type
_entity.pdbx_description
1 polymer ?
#
loop_
_entity_poly.entity_id
_entity_poly.type
_entity_poly.pdbx_seq_one_letter_code
_entity_poly.pdbx_strand_id
1 'polypeptide(L)' 'MIDFNSIWIDIECPQCKYIDEIQLIDAKAEKLRFCNNCKVKIQLKDSDGSVHSNIETINNAFKGLEEIFKKIGK' A
#
# COMPACT_ATOMS: atom_id res chain seq x y z
N MET A 1 16.28 0.12 3.20
CA MET A 1 15.15 -0.36 2.36
C MET A 1 13.89 -0.25 3.19
N ILE A 2 12.86 0.43 2.71
CA ILE A 2 11.62 0.67 3.48
C ILE A 2 10.83 -0.64 3.55
N ASP A 3 10.37 -1.03 4.74
CA ASP A 3 9.51 -2.20 4.94
C ASP A 3 8.05 -1.82 4.74
N PHE A 4 7.49 -2.20 3.59
CA PHE A 4 6.12 -1.89 3.20
C PHE A 4 5.08 -2.84 3.84
N ASN A 5 5.51 -3.91 4.51
CA ASN A 5 4.58 -4.90 5.06
C ASN A 5 3.88 -4.42 6.34
N SER A 6 4.49 -3.47 7.06
CA SER A 6 4.00 -2.91 8.32
C SER A 6 3.33 -1.53 8.17
N ILE A 7 3.04 -1.11 6.93
CA ILE A 7 2.35 0.16 6.65
C ILE A 7 0.85 -0.04 6.83
N TRP A 8 0.24 0.84 7.63
CA TRP A 8 -1.20 0.96 7.76
C TRP A 8 -1.72 1.96 6.74
N ILE A 9 -2.83 1.61 6.09
CA ILE A 9 -3.51 2.44 5.12
C ILE A 9 -5.01 2.49 5.43
N ASP A 10 -5.60 3.63 5.15
CA ASP A 10 -7.04 3.83 5.24
C ASP A 10 -7.72 3.31 3.98
N ILE A 11 -8.77 2.51 4.16
CA ILE A 11 -9.66 2.09 3.09
C ILE A 11 -11.08 2.54 3.36
N GLU A 12 -11.74 3.05 2.32
CA GLU A 12 -13.14 3.44 2.40
C GLU A 12 -14.04 2.26 2.00
N CYS A 13 -15.03 1.94 2.85
CA CYS A 13 -16.04 0.96 2.50
C CYS A 13 -16.93 1.49 1.35
N PRO A 14 -17.07 0.78 0.23
CA PRO A 14 -17.83 1.26 -0.94
C PRO A 14 -19.33 1.42 -0.67
N GLN A 15 -19.85 0.77 0.38
CA GLN A 15 -21.28 0.78 0.69
C GLN A 15 -21.68 1.84 1.72
N CYS A 16 -20.86 2.03 2.77
CA CYS A 16 -21.20 2.92 3.88
C CYS A 16 -20.21 4.06 4.10
N LYS A 17 -19.16 4.16 3.28
CA LYS A 17 -18.10 5.18 3.37
C LYS A 17 -17.33 5.21 4.68
N TYR A 18 -17.47 4.15 5.48
CA TYR A 18 -16.72 3.99 6.70
C TYR A 18 -15.25 3.77 6.35
N ILE A 19 -14.37 4.54 6.99
CA ILE A 19 -12.93 4.43 6.83
C ILE A 19 -12.42 3.39 7.83
N ASP A 20 -11.79 2.35 7.32
CA ASP A 20 -11.20 1.28 8.10
C ASP A 20 -9.69 1.24 7.86
N GLU A 21 -8.91 0.98 8.90
CA GLU A 21 -7.46 0.82 8.77
C GLU A 21 -7.10 -0.63 8.48
N ILE A 22 -6.32 -0.84 7.41
CA ILE A 22 -5.76 -2.16 7.08
C ILE A 22 -4.25 -2.06 6.89
N GLN A 23 -3.57 -3.19 7.01
CA GLN A 23 -2.17 -3.25 6.62
C GLN A 23 -2.05 -3.41 5.10
N LEU A 24 -1.06 -2.75 4.51
CA LEU A 24 -0.78 -2.82 3.07
C LEU A 24 -0.52 -4.26 2.59
N ILE A 25 0.00 -5.13 3.46
CA ILE A 25 0.17 -6.56 3.17
C ILE A 25 -1.18 -7.28 2.96
N ASP A 26 -2.24 -6.86 3.65
CA ASP A 26 -3.58 -7.43 3.47
C ASP A 26 -4.15 -7.06 2.10
N ALA A 27 -3.87 -5.86 1.61
CA ALA A 27 -4.22 -5.42 0.25
C ALA A 27 -3.42 -6.19 -0.81
N LYS A 28 -2.11 -6.33 -0.61
CA LYS A 28 -1.23 -7.12 -1.50
C LYS A 28 -1.62 -8.60 -1.57
N ALA A 29 -2.10 -9.17 -0.46
CA ALA A 29 -2.54 -10.56 -0.37
C ALA A 29 -4.00 -10.76 -0.81
N GLU A 30 -4.65 -9.71 -1.35
CA GLU A 30 -6.05 -9.70 -1.77
C GLU A 30 -7.02 -10.28 -0.74
N LYS A 31 -6.77 -10.00 0.55
CA LYS A 31 -7.58 -10.61 1.62
C LYS A 31 -9.01 -10.08 1.58
N LEU A 32 -9.93 -11.00 1.86
CA LEU A 32 -11.33 -10.68 2.11
C LEU A 32 -11.47 -10.13 3.53
N ARG A 33 -12.03 -8.93 3.65
CA ARG A 33 -12.31 -8.28 4.94
C ARG A 33 -13.79 -7.96 5.04
N PHE A 34 -14.27 -7.86 6.28
CA PHE A 34 -15.63 -7.41 6.55
C PHE A 34 -15.57 -5.97 7.03
N CYS A 35 -16.42 -5.10 6.50
CA CYS A 35 -16.54 -3.75 7.02
C CYS A 35 -17.07 -3.79 8.47
N ASN A 36 -16.40 -3.07 9.37
CA ASN A 36 -16.79 -2.98 10.78
C ASN A 36 -18.17 -2.31 10.99
N ASN A 37 -18.62 -1.48 10.05
CA ASN A 37 -19.91 -0.77 10.14
C ASN A 37 -21.06 -1.56 9.49
N CYS A 38 -21.02 -1.77 8.17
CA CYS A 38 -22.13 -2.39 7.43
C CYS A 38 -22.01 -3.91 7.22
N LYS A 39 -20.92 -4.52 7.71
CA LYS A 39 -20.65 -5.97 7.60
C LYS A 39 -20.59 -6.51 6.17
N VAL A 40 -20.50 -5.63 5.17
CA VAL A 40 -20.29 -6.04 3.77
C VAL A 40 -18.90 -6.66 3.61
N LYS A 41 -18.79 -7.65 2.73
CA LYS A 41 -17.51 -8.21 2.30
C LYS A 41 -16.81 -7.24 1.37
N ILE A 42 -15.66 -6.72 1.80
CA ILE A 42 -14.74 -5.94 0.98
C ILE A 42 -13.66 -6.90 0.51
N GLN A 43 -13.63 -7.18 -0.79
CA GLN A 43 -12.48 -7.82 -1.40
C GLN A 43 -11.46 -6.74 -1.71
N LEU A 44 -10.32 -6.77 -1.01
CA LEU A 44 -9.20 -5.92 -1.33
C LEU A 44 -8.66 -6.39 -2.67
N LYS A 45 -8.91 -5.64 -3.74
CA LYS A 45 -8.47 -5.99 -5.08
C LYS A 45 -7.63 -4.83 -5.62
N ASP A 46 -6.36 -5.09 -5.90
CA ASP A 46 -5.53 -4.15 -6.65
C ASP A 46 -5.85 -4.34 -8.14
N SER A 47 -6.97 -3.78 -8.59
CA SER A 47 -7.46 -3.96 -9.96
C SER A 47 -6.54 -3.40 -11.04
N ASP A 48 -5.61 -2.51 -10.69
CA ASP A 48 -4.68 -1.86 -11.62
C ASP A 48 -3.22 -2.33 -11.49
N GLY A 49 -2.89 -3.21 -10.53
CA GLY A 49 -1.49 -3.53 -10.20
C GLY A 49 -0.68 -2.29 -9.74
N SER A 50 -1.41 -1.25 -9.32
CA SER A 50 -0.90 0.07 -9.01
C SER A 50 -0.05 0.05 -7.74
N VAL A 51 -0.41 -0.81 -6.77
CA VAL A 51 0.35 -0.92 -5.52
C VAL A 51 1.72 -1.53 -5.80
N HIS A 52 1.80 -2.53 -6.68
CA HIS A 52 3.07 -3.17 -7.03
C HIS A 52 4.01 -2.22 -7.77
N SER A 53 3.50 -1.56 -8.81
CA SER A 53 4.27 -0.63 -9.64
C SER A 53 4.68 0.64 -8.89
N ASN A 54 3.83 1.16 -8.00
CA ASN A 54 4.16 2.32 -7.17
C ASN A 54 5.23 2.01 -6.12
N ILE A 55 5.18 0.85 -5.46
CA ILE A 55 6.24 0.43 -4.51
C ILE A 55 7.58 0.29 -5.24
N GLU A 56 7.59 -0.31 -6.44
CA GLU A 56 8.80 -0.44 -7.25
C GLU A 56 9.37 0.94 -7.65
N THR A 57 8.49 1.84 -8.11
CA THR A 57 8.85 3.21 -8.49
C THR A 57 9.46 3.98 -7.31
N ILE A 58 8.84 3.89 -6.13
CA ILE A 58 9.36 4.52 -4.90
C ILE A 58 10.74 3.95 -4.54
N ASN A 59 10.90 2.63 -4.57
CA ASN A 59 12.19 2.00 -4.27
C ASN A 59 13.28 2.42 -5.27
N ASN A 60 12.95 2.53 -6.56
CA ASN A 60 13.89 2.98 -7.57
C ASN A 60 14.26 4.46 -7.41
N ALA A 61 13.31 5.32 -7.05
CA ALA A 61 13.59 6.73 -6.74
C ALA A 61 14.53 6.88 -5.54
N PHE A 62 14.33 6.10 -4.48
CA PHE A 62 15.23 6.10 -3.31
C PHE A 62 16.63 5.57 -3.64
N LYS A 63 16.75 4.53 -4.47
CA LYS A 63 18.06 4.07 -4.97
C LYS A 63 18.77 5.16 -5.77
N GLY A 64 18.05 5.85 -6.66
CA GLY A 64 18.61 6.96 -7.42
C GLY A 64 19.12 8.10 -6.53
N LEU A 65 18.37 8.46 -5.49
CA LEU A 65 18.81 9.41 -4.48
C LEU A 65 20.09 8.95 -3.76
N GLU A 66 20.15 7.70 -3.29
CA GLU A 66 21.35 7.15 -2.65
C GLU A 66 22.59 7.21 -3.57
N GLU A 67 22.42 6.93 -4.87
CA GLU A 67 23.52 7.03 -5.83
C GLU A 67 24.01 8.46 -6.03
N ILE A 68 23.10 9.44 -6.05
CA ILE A 68 23.44 10.86 -6.14
C ILE A 68 24.21 11.30 -4.89
N PHE A 69 23.75 10.94 -3.68
CA PHE A 69 24.46 11.25 -2.44
C PHE A 69 25.86 10.60 -2.40
N LYS A 70 26.01 9.36 -2.88
CA LYS A 70 27.33 8.69 -3.01
C LYS A 70 28.27 9.40 -3.98
N LYS A 71 27.73 10.02 -5.05
CA LYS A 71 28.51 10.79 -6.02
C LYS A 71 28.90 12.18 -5.52
N ILE A 72 28.05 12.82 -4.70
CA ILE A 72 28.30 14.15 -4.14
C ILE A 72 29.23 14.10 -2.91
N GLY A 73 29.21 13.00 -2.13
CA GLY A 73 30.08 12.80 -0.97
C GLY A 73 31.51 12.32 -1.29
N LYS A 74 31.90 12.29 -2.56
CA LYS A 74 33.23 11.95 -3.06
C LYS A 74 33.89 13.20 -3.65
#